data_AF-A0A7V8SWV6-F1
#
_entry.id   AF-A0A7V8SWV6-F1
#
_cell.length_a   1.000
_cell.length_b   1.000
_cell.length_c   1.000
_cell.angle_alpha   90.00
_cell.angle_beta   90.00
_cell.angle_gamma   90.00
#
_symmetry.space_group_name_H-M   'P 1'
#
loop_
_entity.id
_entity.type
_entity.pdbx_description
1 polymer ?
#
loop_
_entity_poly.entity_id
_entity_poly.type
_entity_poly.pdbx_seq_one_letter_code
_entity_poly.pdbx_strand_id
1 'polypeptide(L)' 'TLGVKDQLIFPEIDYAKVEKTKGMNISITTTARTDAEGLALLRQMGMPFRQ' A
#
# COMPACT_ATOMS: atom_id res chain seq x y z
N THR A 1 4.22 -1.85 7.35
CA THR A 1 4.57 -2.15 5.94
C THR A 1 3.47 -2.97 5.31
N LEU A 2 2.94 -2.53 4.17
CA LEU A 2 1.89 -3.23 3.43
C LEU A 2 2.51 -3.89 2.20
N GLY A 3 2.27 -5.20 2.03
CA GLY A 3 2.76 -5.95 0.88
C GLY A 3 1.69 -6.04 -0.19
N VAL A 4 1.95 -5.45 -1.35
CA VAL A 4 1.13 -5.62 -2.54
C VAL A 4 1.72 -6.78 -3.34
N LYS A 5 1.02 -7.92 -3.38
CA LYS A 5 1.51 -9.12 -4.10
C LYS A 5 1.45 -8.96 -5.62
N ASP A 6 0.59 -8.08 -6.11
CA ASP A 6 0.37 -7.89 -7.52
C ASP A 6 0.42 -6.40 -7.87
N GLN A 7 1.44 -5.97 -8.61
CA GLN A 7 1.57 -4.58 -9.06
C GLN A 7 0.49 -4.17 -10.07
N LEU A 8 -0.23 -5.14 -10.65
CA LEU A 8 -1.21 -4.96 -11.73
C LEU A 8 -2.56 -4.38 -11.24
N ILE A 9 -2.68 -4.13 -9.93
CA ILE A 9 -3.84 -3.44 -9.33
C ILE A 9 -3.85 -1.96 -9.75
N PHE A 10 -2.70 -1.41 -10.13
CA PHE A 10 -2.61 -0.06 -10.65
C PHE A 10 -2.84 -0.05 -12.16
N PRO A 11 -3.83 0.71 -12.67
CA PRO A 11 -4.11 0.78 -14.10
C PRO A 11 -2.99 1.45 -14.92
N GLU A 12 -2.00 2.05 -14.25
CA GLU A 12 -0.80 2.64 -14.85
C GLU A 12 0.26 1.60 -15.27
N ILE A 13 0.16 0.35 -14.80
CA ILE A 13 1.10 -0.72 -15.14
C ILE A 13 0.62 -1.43 -16.40
N ASP A 14 1.36 -1.28 -17.48
CA ASP A 14 1.07 -1.92 -18.75
C ASP A 14 1.41 -3.43 -18.69
N TYR A 15 0.38 -4.28 -18.67
CA TYR A 15 0.50 -5.74 -18.64
C TYR A 15 1.41 -6.27 -19.76
N ALA A 16 1.46 -5.59 -20.92
CA ALA A 16 2.26 -6.02 -22.06
C ALA A 16 3.77 -5.80 -21.86
N LYS A 17 4.18 -4.94 -20.93
CA LYS A 17 5.60 -4.72 -20.57
C LYS A 17 6.08 -5.56 -19.39
N VAL A 18 5.19 -6.29 -18.71
CA VAL A 18 5.51 -7.03 -17.48
C VAL A 18 5.71 -8.51 -17.81
N GLU A 19 6.97 -8.94 -17.96
CA GLU A 19 7.31 -10.36 -18.16
C GLU A 19 7.12 -11.22 -16.90
N LYS A 20 7.17 -10.63 -15.69
CA LYS A 20 6.96 -11.33 -14.41
C LYS A 20 6.26 -10.42 -13.41
N THR A 21 5.20 -10.93 -12.78
CA THR A 21 4.53 -10.29 -11.64
C THR A 21 5.54 -10.11 -10.50
N LYS A 22 5.94 -8.86 -10.24
CA LYS A 22 6.76 -8.51 -9.08
C LYS A 22 5.85 -7.98 -7.97
N GLY A 23 6.03 -8.51 -6.76
CA GLY A 23 5.41 -7.93 -5.57
C GLY A 23 6.10 -6.62 -5.20
N MET A 24 5.34 -5.69 -4.64
CA MET A 24 5.83 -4.39 -4.16
C MET A 24 5.55 -4.25 -2.67
N ASN A 25 6.56 -3.87 -1.89
CA ASN A 25 6.38 -3.51 -0.49
C ASN A 25 6.22 -2.00 -0.37
N ILE A 26 5.10 -1.56 0.21
CA ILE A 26 4.80 -0.16 0.47
C ILE A 26 4.96 0.08 1.98
N SER A 27 5.96 0.88 2.35
CA SER A 27 6.12 1.36 3.73
C SER A 27 5.69 2.83 3.79
N ILE A 28 4.62 3.11 4.52
CA ILE A 28 4.18 4.48 4.76
C ILE A 28 4.86 4.97 6.05
N THR A 29 5.78 5.91 5.90
CA THR A 29 6.41 6.59 7.04
C THR A 29 5.57 7.81 7.39
N THR A 30 4.93 7.80 8.55
CA THR A 30 4.16 8.93 9.06
C THR A 30 4.94 9.65 10.16
N THR A 31 4.61 10.91 10.43
CA THR A 31 5.19 11.68 11.55
C THR A 31 4.57 11.32 12.90
N ALA A 32 3.66 10.34 12.94
CA ALA A 32 3.02 9.88 14.16
C ALA A 32 4.04 9.26 15.11
N ARG A 33 3.95 9.59 16.40
CA ARG A 33 4.84 9.03 17.44
C ARG A 33 4.30 7.72 18.01
N THR A 34 3.01 7.48 17.82
CA THR A 34 2.31 6.29 18.31
C THR A 34 1.61 5.56 17.18
N ASP A 35 1.52 4.23 17.29
CA ASP A 35 0.81 3.40 16.31
C ASP A 35 -0.68 3.77 16.22
N ALA A 36 -1.28 4.24 17.32
CA ALA A 36 -2.67 4.68 17.36
C ALA A 36 -2.93 5.92 16.48
N GLU A 37 -2.04 6.91 16.54
CA GLU A 37 -2.13 8.12 15.70
C GLU A 37 -1.89 7.79 14.22
N GLY A 38 -0.90 6.93 13.94
CA GLY A 38 -0.62 6.47 12.57
C GLY A 38 -1.81 5.70 11.98
N LEU A 39 -2.42 4.82 12.77
CA LEU A 39 -3.59 4.05 12.36
C LEU A 39 -4.82 4.94 12.17
N ALA A 40 -5.04 5.92 13.05
CA ALA A 40 -6.11 6.90 12.89
C ALA A 40 -5.96 7.73 11.61
N LEU A 41 -4.74 8.19 11.31
CA LEU A 41 -4.43 8.91 10.07
C LEU A 41 -4.71 8.05 8.84
N LEU A 42 -4.22 6.80 8.83
CA LEU A 42 -4.39 5.91 7.70
C LEU A 42 -5.88 5.50 7.52
N ARG A 43 -6.65 5.38 8.61
CA ARG A 43 -8.11 5.18 8.56
C ARG A 43 -8.83 6.38 7.94
N GLN A 44 -8.47 7.61 8.33
CA GLN A 44 -9.04 8.84 7.77
C GLN A 44 -8.64 9.04 6.30
N MET A 45 -7.45 8.60 5.91
CA MET A 45 -7.00 8.55 4.50
C MET A 45 -7.75 7.52 3.64
N GLY A 46 -8.68 6.75 4.21
CA GLY A 46 -9.46 5.76 3.47
C GLY A 46 -8.69 4.47 3.17
N MET A 47 -7.58 4.20 3.87
CA MET A 47 -6.88 2.93 3.73
C MET A 47 -7.76 1.80 4.29
N PRO A 48 -8.09 0.78 3.50
CA PRO A 48 -8.99 -0.30 3.91
C PRO A 48 -8.26 -1.28 4.84
N PHE A 49 -8.14 -0.92 6.12
CA PHE A 49 -7.73 -1.86 7.14
C PHE A 49 -8.89 -2.82 7.43
N ARG A 50 -8.57 -4.13 7.49
CA ARG A 50 -9.49 -5.12 8.06
C ARG A 50 -9.84 -4.69 9.49
N GLN A 51 -11.13 -4.59 9.79
CA GLN A 51 -11.65 -4.45 11.14
C GLN A 51 -11.65 -5.81 11.83
#